data_AF-A0A2T0RXE8-F1
#
_entry.id   AF-A0A2T0RXE8-F1
#
_cell.length_a   1.000
_cell.length_b   1.000
_cell.length_c   1.000
_cell.angle_alpha   90.00
_cell.angle_beta   90.00
_cell.angle_gamma   90.00
#
_symmetry.space_group_name_H-M   'P 1'
#
loop_
_entity.id
_entity.type
_entity.pdbx_description
1 polymer ?
#
loop_
_entity_poly.entity_id
_entity_poly.type
_entity_poly.pdbx_seq_one_letter_code
_entity_poly.pdbx_strand_id
1 'polypeptide(L)'
;MAVELSYAKGSVQEAAYELGIDSSRITKWRQTHKSPGQLTTTANGLTQEQQLIRRLQKELKEAELERDILKKAVSIFSKGDRKSSDL
;
A
#
# COMPACT_ATOMS: atom_id res chain seq x y z
N MET A 1 27.78 -3.74 -2.12
CA MET A 1 27.53 -3.87 -3.59
C MET A 1 27.80 -2.54 -4.32
N ALA A 2 28.05 -2.56 -5.63
CA ALA A 2 28.30 -1.35 -6.43
C ALA A 2 27.17 -0.32 -6.39
N VAL A 3 25.92 -0.80 -6.34
CA VAL A 3 24.71 0.02 -6.22
C VAL A 3 24.68 0.72 -4.86
N GLU A 4 24.94 0.01 -3.76
CA GLU A 4 24.97 0.58 -2.40
C GLU A 4 26.06 1.65 -2.25
N LEU A 5 27.26 1.38 -2.78
CA LEU A 5 28.37 2.34 -2.75
C LEU A 5 28.02 3.64 -3.46
N SER A 6 27.35 3.55 -4.60
CA SER A 6 26.88 4.74 -5.32
C SER A 6 25.85 5.56 -4.52
N TYR A 7 25.01 4.91 -3.70
CA TYR A 7 24.05 5.61 -2.84
C TYR A 7 24.75 6.25 -1.64
N ALA A 8 25.71 5.55 -1.03
CA ALA A 8 26.51 6.08 0.07
C ALA A 8 27.36 7.30 -0.34
N LYS A 9 27.89 7.32 -1.57
CA LYS A 9 28.69 8.42 -2.12
C LYS A 9 27.86 9.54 -2.75
N GLY A 10 26.59 9.29 -3.05
CA GLY A 10 25.74 10.22 -3.81
C GLY A 10 26.12 10.37 -5.29
N SER A 11 27.27 9.84 -5.73
CA SER A 11 27.76 9.90 -7.10
C SER A 11 27.99 8.50 -7.69
N VAL A 12 27.40 8.27 -8.87
CA VAL A 12 27.63 7.04 -9.64
C VAL A 12 29.04 7.00 -10.22
N GLN A 13 29.60 8.16 -10.57
CA GLN A 13 30.95 8.27 -11.14
C GLN A 13 32.03 7.95 -10.11
N GLU A 14 31.88 8.44 -8.87
CA GLU A 14 32.84 8.14 -7.80
C GLU A 14 32.82 6.65 -7.44
N ALA A 15 31.62 6.07 -7.33
CA ALA A 15 31.50 4.64 -7.07
C ALA A 15 32.04 3.78 -8.23
N ALA A 16 31.90 4.24 -9.48
CA ALA A 16 32.46 3.59 -10.66
C ALA A 16 33.99 3.62 -10.66
N TYR A 17 34.57 4.77 -10.31
CA TYR A 17 36.01 4.97 -10.20
C TYR A 17 36.63 4.09 -9.12
N GLU A 18 36.03 4.05 -7.92
CA GLU A 18 36.52 3.21 -6.81
C GLU A 18 36.44 1.71 -7.11
N LEU A 19 35.44 1.29 -7.87
CA LEU A 19 35.22 -0.12 -8.21
C LEU A 19 35.89 -0.54 -9.53
N GLY A 20 36.50 0.39 -10.26
CA GLY A 20 37.11 0.13 -11.57
C GLY A 20 36.11 -0.37 -12.62
N ILE A 21 34.83 -0.03 -12.47
CA ILE A 21 33.77 -0.46 -13.39
C ILE A 21 33.18 0.73 -14.13
N ASP A 22 32.58 0.44 -15.28
CA ASP A 22 31.93 1.46 -16.08
C ASP A 22 30.68 2.03 -15.37
N SER A 23 30.59 3.36 -15.31
CA SER A 23 29.50 4.10 -14.65
C SER A 23 28.11 3.82 -15.26
N SER A 24 28.04 3.43 -16.54
CA SER A 24 26.78 3.05 -17.17
C SER A 24 26.23 1.74 -16.60
N ARG A 25 27.10 0.82 -16.16
CA ARG A 25 26.68 -0.43 -15.49
C ARG A 25 26.04 -0.15 -14.15
N ILE A 26 26.64 0.71 -13.33
CA ILE A 26 26.06 1.11 -12.03
C ILE A 26 24.73 1.83 -12.24
N THR A 27 24.63 2.69 -13.26
CA THR A 27 23.37 3.37 -13.61
C THR A 27 22.26 2.37 -13.97
N LYS A 28 22.57 1.40 -14.84
CA LYS A 28 21.64 0.32 -15.21
C LYS A 28 21.26 -0.52 -13.99
N TRP A 29 22.23 -0.91 -13.17
CA TRP A 29 21.95 -1.65 -11.95
C TRP A 29 21.09 -0.85 -10.99
N ARG A 30 21.30 0.45 -10.80
CA ARG A 30 20.38 1.30 -10.02
C ARG A 30 18.95 1.26 -10.55
N GLN A 31 18.77 1.29 -11.87
CA GLN A 31 17.44 1.21 -12.48
C GLN A 31 16.79 -0.17 -12.28
N THR A 32 17.57 -1.26 -12.41
CA THR A 32 17.08 -2.63 -12.21
C THR A 32 16.85 -2.96 -10.72
N HIS A 33 17.71 -2.46 -9.84
CA HIS A 33 17.65 -2.67 -8.39
C HIS A 33 16.58 -1.79 -7.71
N LYS A 34 16.07 -0.77 -8.40
CA LYS A 34 14.86 -0.03 -8.02
C LYS A 34 13.57 -0.87 -8.11
N SER A 35 13.67 -2.15 -8.44
CA SER A 35 12.59 -3.12 -8.46
C SER A 35 11.64 -2.94 -9.66
N PRO A 36 11.21 -4.03 -10.32
CA PRO A 36 10.16 -3.98 -11.34
C PRO A 36 8.80 -3.48 -10.81
N GLY A 37 8.65 -3.30 -9.49
CA GLY A 37 7.47 -2.67 -8.86
C GLY A 37 7.47 -1.14 -8.84
N GLN A 38 8.57 -0.47 -9.20
CA GLN A 38 8.68 1.00 -9.14
C GLN A 38 8.71 1.67 -10.52
N LEU A 39 8.85 0.90 -11.61
CA LEU A 39 8.70 1.40 -12.99
C LEU A 39 7.25 1.64 -13.41
N THR A 40 6.26 1.18 -12.64
CA THR A 40 4.84 1.50 -12.91
C THR A 40 4.43 2.89 -12.43
N THR A 41 5.33 3.65 -11.78
CA THR A 41 5.02 4.97 -11.21
C THR A 41 5.07 6.10 -12.25
N THR A 42 5.43 5.82 -13.50
CA THR A 42 5.36 6.79 -14.59
C THR A 42 4.24 6.37 -15.56
N ALA A 43 3.12 7.09 -15.50
CA ALA A 43 1.89 6.97 -16.30
C ALA A 43 0.80 6.02 -15.74
N ASN A 44 -0.16 6.63 -15.02
CA ASN A 44 -1.58 6.25 -15.05
C ASN A 44 -2.06 4.91 -14.44
N GLY A 45 -1.31 4.23 -13.57
CA GLY A 45 -1.79 3.00 -12.93
C GLY A 45 -1.55 2.99 -11.43
N LEU A 46 -2.64 3.02 -10.63
CA LEU A 46 -2.57 2.58 -9.24
C LEU A 46 -1.86 1.22 -9.19
N THR A 47 -0.84 1.08 -8.35
CA THR A 47 -0.17 -0.21 -8.18
C THR A 47 -1.20 -1.26 -7.76
N GLN A 48 -1.00 -2.53 -8.14
CA GLN A 48 -1.92 -3.61 -7.78
C GLN A 48 -2.18 -3.66 -6.27
N GLU A 49 -1.16 -3.34 -5.47
CA GLU A 49 -1.25 -3.17 -4.03
C GLU A 49 -2.21 -2.04 -3.62
N GLN A 50 -2.13 -0.86 -4.25
CA GLN A 50 -3.06 0.24 -3.97
C GLN A 50 -4.51 -0.08 -4.38
N GLN A 51 -4.70 -0.84 -5.46
CA GLN A 51 -6.03 -1.32 -5.85
C GLN A 51 -6.58 -2.32 -4.82
N LEU A 52 -5.73 -3.23 -4.34
CA LEU A 52 -6.09 -4.18 -3.29
C LEU A 52 -6.44 -3.46 -1.98
N ILE A 53 -5.63 -2.48 -1.57
CA ILE A 53 -5.89 -1.64 -0.39
C ILE A 53 -7.25 -0.95 -0.51
N ARG A 54 -7.56 -0.35 -1.66
CA ARG A 54 -8.87 0.31 -1.88
C ARG A 54 -10.03 -0.67 -1.83
N ARG A 55 -9.88 -1.88 -2.41
CA ARG A 55 -10.91 -2.92 -2.35
C ARG A 55 -11.15 -3.35 -0.90
N LEU A 56 -10.09 -3.67 -0.17
CA LEU A 56 -10.16 -4.10 1.23
C LEU A 56 -10.77 -3.01 2.14
N GLN A 57 -10.39 -1.75 1.95
CA GLN A 57 -10.98 -0.63 2.67
C GLN A 57 -12.47 -0.47 2.40
N LYS A 58 -12.91 -0.70 1.15
CA LYS A 58 -14.31 -0.65 0.78
C LYS A 58 -15.10 -1.76 1.46
N GLU A 59 -14.61 -3.00 1.39
CA GLU A 59 -15.25 -4.17 2.01
C GLU A 59 -15.35 -4.00 3.54
N LEU A 60 -14.29 -3.49 4.18
CA LEU A 60 -14.28 -3.23 5.62
C LEU A 60 -15.36 -2.21 5.99
N LYS A 61 -15.46 -1.10 5.25
CA LYS A 61 -16.47 -0.06 5.51
C LYS A 61 -17.90 -0.57 5.34
N GLU A 62 -18.13 -1.43 4.35
CA GLU A 62 -19.44 -2.04 4.09
C GLU A 62 -19.85 -2.97 5.24
N ALA A 63 -18.94 -3.85 5.68
CA ALA A 63 -19.17 -4.72 6.82
C ALA A 63 -19.40 -3.96 8.14
N GLU A 64 -18.65 -2.87 8.37
CA GLU A 64 -18.85 -2.01 9.55
C GLU A 64 -20.24 -1.36 9.55
N LEU A 65 -20.69 -0.87 8.39
CA LEU A 65 -22.01 -0.26 8.23
C LEU A 65 -23.14 -1.27 8.47
N GLU A 66 -23.06 -2.46 7.88
CA GLU A 66 -24.04 -3.53 8.10
C GLU A 66 -24.15 -3.91 9.57
N ARG A 67 -23.01 -4.09 10.25
CA ARG A 67 -22.97 -4.39 11.68
C ARG A 67 -23.66 -3.30 12.49
N ASP A 68 -23.44 -2.04 12.16
CA ASP A 68 -24.02 -0.91 12.88
C ASP A 68 -25.53 -0.79 12.64
N ILE A 69 -26.00 -1.11 11.43
CA ILE A 69 -27.44 -1.22 11.12
C ILE A 69 -28.06 -2.35 11.95
N LEU A 70 -27.45 -3.53 11.98
CA LEU A 70 -27.96 -4.67 12.75
C LEU A 70 -27.98 -4.36 14.26
N LYS A 71 -26.93 -3.71 14.79
CA LYS A 71 -26.90 -3.26 16.20
C LYS A 71 -28.04 -2.28 16.50
N LYS A 72 -28.31 -1.33 15.61
CA LYS A 72 -29.44 -0.40 15.77
C LYS A 72 -30.77 -1.14 15.76
N ALA A 73 -30.96 -2.08 14.83
CA ALA A 73 -32.17 -2.90 14.76
C ALA A 73 -32.39 -3.69 16.07
N VAL A 74 -31.38 -4.42 16.53
CA VAL A 74 -31.43 -5.15 17.82
C VAL A 74 -31.77 -4.21 18.97
N SER A 75 -31.14 -3.04 19.05
CA SER A 75 -31.43 -2.05 20.11
C SER A 75 -32.88 -1.57 20.11
N ILE A 76 -33.50 -1.44 18.93
CA ILE A 76 -34.91 -1.04 18.79
C ILE A 76 -35.82 -2.18 19.23
N PHE A 77 -35.60 -3.40 18.74
CA PHE A 77 -36.41 -4.56 19.10
C PHE A 77 -36.35 -4.87 20.59
N SER A 78 -35.16 -4.87 21.20
CA SER A 78 -35.00 -5.11 22.64
C SER A 78 -35.61 -4.02 23.55
N LYS A 79 -35.88 -2.82 23.02
CA LYS A 79 -36.59 -1.75 23.75
C LYS A 79 -38.10 -1.81 23.55
N GLY A 80 -38.56 -2.35 22.41
CA GLY A 80 -39.98 -2.54 22.10
C GLY A 80 -40.66 -3.57 23.00
N ASP A 81 -39.96 -4.65 23.35
CA ASP A 81 -40.53 -5.73 24.18
C ASP A 81 -40.97 -5.26 25.57
N ARG A 82 -40.27 -4.31 26.19
CA ARG A 82 -40.61 -3.81 27.54
C ARG A 82 -41.93 -3.04 27.62
N LYS A 83 -42.50 -2.60 26.49
CA LYS A 83 -43.79 -1.88 26.46
C LYS A 83 -44.99 -2.79 26.20
N SER A 84 -44.79 -4.05 25.82
CA SER A 84 -45.89 -4.97 25.48
C SER A 84 -46.28 -5.92 26.61
N SER A 85 -45.48 -5.99 27.69
CA SER A 85 -45.70 -6.87 28.83
C SER A 85 -46.47 -6.23 30.00
N ASP A 86 -47.15 -5.10 29.76
CA ASP A 86 -47.94 -4.36 30.78
C ASP A 86 -49.45 -4.37 30.44
N LEU A 87 -49.93 -5.47 29.87
CA LEU A 87 -51.37 -5.78 29.67
C LEU A 87 -51.73 -7.11 30.33
#